data_AF-A0AAD7XMV0-F1
#
_entry.id   AF-A0AAD7XMV0-F1
#
_cell.length_a   1.000
_cell.length_b   1.000
_cell.length_c   1.000
_cell.angle_alpha   90.00
_cell.angle_beta   90.00
_cell.angle_gamma   90.00
#
_symmetry.space_group_name_H-M   'P 1'
#
loop_
_entity.id
_entity.type
_entity.pdbx_description
1 polymer ?
#
loop_
_entity_poly.entity_id
_entity_poly.type
_entity_poly.pdbx_seq_one_letter_code
_entity_poly.pdbx_strand_id
1 'polypeptide(L)'
;MMCSRDDDKDKMNLVVMLLLIRVGSGIDNGLGMRPPMGWRSWNLFGANVSQELMEKIMEGMVSKSRFVDGIPTSLADLGYRDVGLDDNWQSCGSYGPEAYTFHASGGLFPVVNGALFPDMIAMTTKAHSLNLTAGWYLNNCICQDHCGDKVDFGETDGSCYRGDAAALFEFGFDGVKLDGCSAQRDLQLWADLLNASGPIMIENCHWGQTVPNATWCPFNYYRTSSDVEPITAK
;
A
#
# COMPACT_ATOMS: atom_id res chain seq x y z
N MET A 1 13.06 -0.68 -2.18
CA MET A 1 13.83 -0.03 -3.25
C MET A 1 12.84 0.69 -4.18
N MET A 2 13.20 1.87 -4.71
CA MET A 2 12.34 2.59 -5.66
C MET A 2 12.52 2.01 -7.06
N CYS A 3 11.47 2.06 -7.87
CA CYS A 3 11.61 1.90 -9.32
C CYS A 3 11.88 3.26 -9.97
N SER A 4 12.89 3.31 -10.83
CA SER A 4 13.30 4.56 -11.48
C SER A 4 12.32 4.93 -12.57
N ARG A 5 12.01 6.21 -12.72
CA ARG A 5 11.38 6.75 -13.93
C ARG A 5 12.47 7.08 -14.96
N ASP A 6 12.10 7.03 -16.23
CA ASP A 6 12.94 7.48 -17.33
C ASP A 6 12.67 8.98 -17.56
N ASP A 7 13.44 9.85 -16.91
CA ASP A 7 13.23 11.32 -16.91
C ASP A 7 13.86 12.02 -18.13
N ASP A 8 14.47 11.28 -19.05
CA ASP A 8 15.37 11.80 -20.08
C ASP A 8 14.68 12.29 -21.38
N LYS A 9 13.44 12.82 -21.29
CA LYS A 9 12.74 13.37 -22.47
C LYS A 9 12.81 14.89 -22.62
N ASP A 10 13.18 15.64 -21.58
CA ASP A 10 13.18 17.11 -21.62
C ASP A 10 14.42 17.72 -20.94
N LYS A 11 15.55 17.79 -21.64
CA LYS A 11 16.61 18.84 -21.56
C LYS A 11 17.90 18.36 -22.25
N MET A 12 17.98 18.58 -23.55
CA MET A 12 19.23 18.39 -24.29
C MET A 12 20.10 19.64 -24.21
N ASN A 13 21.08 19.63 -23.30
CA ASN A 13 22.43 20.18 -23.49
C ASN A 13 23.28 20.01 -22.23
N LEU A 14 24.31 19.15 -22.31
CA LEU A 14 25.72 19.41 -21.97
C LEU A 14 26.43 18.20 -21.31
N VAL A 15 27.35 17.61 -22.08
CA VAL A 15 28.52 16.76 -21.74
C VAL A 15 28.23 15.40 -21.05
N VAL A 16 28.37 14.36 -21.87
CA VAL A 16 28.15 12.94 -21.57
C VAL A 16 29.38 12.31 -20.89
N MET A 17 29.23 11.93 -19.63
CA MET A 17 30.01 10.85 -19.01
C MET A 17 29.04 9.66 -18.86
N LEU A 18 29.06 8.74 -19.83
CA LEU A 18 28.21 7.55 -19.90
C LEU A 18 28.57 6.56 -18.78
N LEU A 19 28.08 6.82 -17.57
CA LEU A 19 27.73 5.73 -16.65
C LEU A 19 26.49 5.07 -17.26
N LEU A 20 26.61 3.80 -17.66
CA LEU A 20 25.47 2.95 -17.99
C LEU A 20 24.66 2.71 -16.70
N ILE A 21 23.93 3.72 -16.26
CA ILE A 21 22.83 3.53 -15.32
C ILE A 21 21.81 2.73 -16.11
N ARG A 22 21.61 1.47 -15.72
CA ARG A 22 20.45 0.71 -16.19
C ARG A 22 19.22 1.39 -15.61
N VAL A 23 18.69 2.35 -16.36
CA VAL A 23 17.40 2.97 -16.06
C VAL A 23 16.36 1.88 -16.33
N GLY A 24 15.85 1.26 -15.26
CA GLY A 24 14.67 0.42 -15.39
C GLY A 24 13.45 1.31 -15.58
N SER A 25 12.52 0.91 -16.44
CA SER A 25 11.23 1.60 -16.58
C SER A 25 10.32 1.23 -15.40
N GLY A 26 10.20 2.13 -14.44
CA GLY A 26 9.18 2.10 -13.39
C GLY A 26 7.81 2.55 -13.91
N ILE A 27 6.76 2.21 -13.15
CA ILE A 27 5.43 2.75 -13.35
C ILE A 27 5.48 4.29 -13.36
N ASP A 28 4.90 4.90 -14.38
CA ASP A 28 4.83 6.36 -14.50
C ASP A 28 3.42 6.87 -14.20
N ASN A 29 3.09 6.92 -12.91
CA ASN A 29 1.84 7.47 -12.39
C ASN A 29 2.00 8.83 -11.70
N GLY A 30 3.16 9.48 -11.89
CA GLY A 30 3.50 10.78 -11.28
C GLY A 30 3.83 10.75 -9.79
N LEU A 31 3.86 9.56 -9.16
CA LEU A 31 4.20 9.36 -7.75
C LEU A 31 5.56 8.67 -7.58
N GLY A 32 6.07 8.59 -6.35
CA GLY A 32 7.30 7.86 -6.03
C GLY A 32 8.61 8.54 -6.48
N MET A 33 8.58 9.83 -6.86
CA MET A 33 9.77 10.60 -7.25
C MET A 33 10.81 10.73 -6.12
N ARG A 34 10.38 10.53 -4.87
CA ARG A 34 11.23 10.42 -3.69
C ARG A 34 10.74 9.24 -2.86
N PRO A 35 11.61 8.59 -2.08
CA PRO A 35 11.18 7.57 -1.14
C PRO A 35 10.03 8.08 -0.26
N PRO A 36 8.92 7.33 -0.15
CA PRO A 36 7.81 7.73 0.71
C PRO A 36 8.28 7.74 2.16
N MET A 37 7.80 8.72 2.91
CA MET A 37 8.07 8.87 4.34
C MET A 37 6.74 8.85 5.08
N GLY A 38 6.62 7.96 6.04
CA GLY A 38 5.37 7.75 6.76
C GLY A 38 5.51 6.79 7.92
N TRP A 39 4.37 6.26 8.32
CA TRP A 39 4.21 5.32 9.41
C TRP A 39 3.25 4.20 8.98
N ARG A 40 3.39 2.99 9.52
CA ARG A 40 2.53 1.84 9.22
C ARG A 40 2.21 1.07 10.50
N SER A 41 0.99 0.56 10.62
CA SER A 41 0.46 0.04 11.90
C SER A 41 1.10 -1.24 12.43
N TRP A 42 1.59 -2.11 11.54
CA TRP A 42 1.88 -3.51 11.85
C TRP A 42 2.88 -3.75 13.00
N ASN A 43 4.05 -3.12 12.96
CA ASN A 43 5.14 -3.47 13.89
C ASN A 43 4.82 -3.20 15.37
N LEU A 44 3.91 -2.28 15.66
CA LEU A 44 3.51 -1.96 17.03
C LEU A 44 2.16 -2.55 17.40
N PHE A 45 1.19 -2.49 16.48
CA PHE A 45 -0.20 -2.80 16.79
C PHE A 45 -0.64 -4.18 16.28
N GLY A 46 0.03 -4.75 15.28
CA GLY A 46 -0.38 -6.02 14.65
C GLY A 46 -1.85 -5.99 14.26
N ALA A 47 -2.61 -7.01 14.68
CA ALA A 47 -4.05 -7.08 14.47
C ALA A 47 -4.88 -6.13 15.36
N ASN A 48 -4.29 -5.48 16.37
CA ASN A 48 -5.01 -4.55 17.24
C ASN A 48 -5.12 -3.15 16.61
N VAL A 49 -5.79 -3.08 15.46
CA VAL A 49 -6.01 -1.86 14.68
C VAL A 49 -7.50 -1.53 14.61
N SER A 50 -7.81 -0.23 14.60
CA SER A 50 -9.16 0.29 14.45
C SER A 50 -9.10 1.68 13.84
N GLN A 51 -10.22 2.18 13.32
CA GLN A 51 -10.34 3.54 12.81
C GLN A 51 -9.94 4.57 13.87
N GLU A 52 -10.43 4.42 15.11
CA GLU A 52 -10.09 5.35 16.21
C GLU A 52 -8.59 5.40 16.47
N LEU A 53 -7.90 4.25 16.42
CA LEU A 53 -6.45 4.21 16.56
C LEU A 53 -5.75 4.93 15.41
N MET A 54 -6.16 4.66 14.17
CA MET A 54 -5.57 5.27 12.98
C MET A 54 -5.73 6.80 13.01
N GLU A 55 -6.91 7.31 13.34
CA GLU A 55 -7.16 8.75 13.47
C GLU A 55 -6.30 9.38 14.58
N LYS A 56 -6.12 8.72 15.72
CA LYS A 56 -5.20 9.17 16.78
C LYS A 56 -3.75 9.22 16.32
N ILE A 57 -3.31 8.25 15.52
CA ILE A 57 -1.97 8.26 14.93
C ILE A 57 -1.82 9.43 13.95
N MET A 58 -2.81 9.69 13.10
CA MET A 58 -2.81 10.85 12.20
C MET A 58 -2.68 12.17 12.96
N GLU A 59 -3.42 12.35 14.06
CA GLU A 59 -3.29 13.52 14.94
C GLU A 59 -1.89 13.61 15.58
N GLY A 60 -1.31 12.47 15.97
CA GLY A 60 0.06 12.38 16.48
C GLY A 60 1.11 12.78 15.45
N MET A 61 0.94 12.40 14.19
CA MET A 61 1.87 12.70 13.09
C MET A 61 2.01 14.21 12.83
N VAL A 62 0.94 14.97 13.04
CA VAL A 62 0.92 16.44 12.89
C VAL A 62 1.12 17.20 14.21
N SER A 63 1.24 16.50 15.34
CA SER A 63 1.44 17.12 16.65
C SER A 63 2.79 17.84 16.73
N LYS A 64 2.77 19.11 17.12
CA LYS A 64 3.98 19.93 17.37
C LYS A 64 4.41 19.94 18.85
N SER A 65 4.05 18.90 19.59
CA SER A 65 4.37 18.78 21.03
C SER A 65 5.86 18.53 21.31
N ARG A 66 6.63 18.12 20.30
CA ARG A 66 8.08 17.88 20.39
C ARG A 66 8.86 19.02 19.76
N PHE A 67 10.09 19.20 20.24
CA PHE A 67 11.01 20.21 19.73
C PHE A 67 12.18 19.53 19.01
N VAL A 68 12.55 20.07 17.86
CA VAL A 68 13.79 19.75 17.14
C VAL A 68 14.57 21.06 17.03
N ASP A 69 15.78 21.09 17.58
CA ASP A 69 16.63 22.28 17.64
C ASP A 69 15.92 23.54 18.20
N GLY A 70 15.04 23.34 19.19
CA GLY A 70 14.29 24.41 19.85
C GLY A 70 13.03 24.87 19.11
N ILE A 71 12.66 24.24 17.99
CA ILE A 71 11.47 24.57 17.20
C ILE A 71 10.39 23.49 17.40
N PRO A 72 9.14 23.86 17.80
CA PRO A 72 8.00 22.94 17.80
C PRO A 72 7.80 22.31 16.42
N THR A 73 7.99 21.00 16.33
CA THR A 73 8.11 20.28 15.06
C THR A 73 7.32 18.98 15.13
N SER A 74 6.49 18.74 14.11
CA SER A 74 5.78 17.48 13.90
C SER A 74 6.54 16.54 12.97
N LEU A 75 6.16 15.26 12.91
CA LEU A 75 6.70 14.34 11.92
C LEU A 75 6.32 14.76 10.49
N ALA A 76 5.12 15.31 10.30
CA ALA A 76 4.66 15.86 9.04
C ALA A 76 5.47 17.08 8.56
N ASP A 77 5.96 17.94 9.47
CA ASP A 77 6.88 19.05 9.13
C ASP A 77 8.22 18.52 8.58
N LEU A 78 8.64 17.32 9.00
CA LEU A 78 9.85 16.65 8.55
C LEU A 78 9.63 15.77 7.29
N GLY A 79 8.40 15.75 6.75
CA GLY A 79 8.07 15.03 5.52
C GLY A 79 7.41 13.66 5.72
N TYR A 80 7.24 13.18 6.95
CA TYR A 80 6.48 11.95 7.21
C TYR A 80 4.99 12.23 7.08
N ARG A 81 4.41 11.96 5.92
CA ARG A 81 3.04 12.35 5.57
C ARG A 81 2.11 11.20 5.30
N ASP A 82 2.63 9.98 5.14
CA ASP A 82 1.83 8.80 4.91
C ASP A 82 1.50 8.06 6.21
N VAL A 83 0.25 7.63 6.36
CA VAL A 83 -0.23 6.79 7.46
C VAL A 83 -0.86 5.52 6.88
N GLY A 84 -0.12 4.42 6.91
CA GLY A 84 -0.51 3.13 6.37
C GLY A 84 -1.28 2.27 7.36
N LEU A 85 -2.51 1.90 6.99
CA LEU A 85 -3.25 0.79 7.58
C LEU A 85 -2.70 -0.53 7.01
N ASP A 86 -2.20 -1.39 7.90
CA ASP A 86 -1.80 -2.76 7.54
C ASP A 86 -2.96 -3.76 7.72
N ASP A 87 -2.66 -5.06 7.76
CA ASP A 87 -3.65 -6.15 7.84
C ASP A 87 -4.64 -6.03 9.03
N ASN A 88 -5.72 -6.81 8.97
CA ASN A 88 -6.83 -6.92 9.93
C ASN A 88 -7.93 -5.84 9.80
N TRP A 89 -8.07 -5.19 8.65
CA TRP A 89 -9.21 -4.29 8.36
C TRP A 89 -10.46 -5.05 7.91
N GLN A 90 -10.25 -6.23 7.31
CA GLN A 90 -11.25 -7.02 6.61
C GLN A 90 -12.14 -7.83 7.55
N SER A 91 -13.41 -7.97 7.18
CA SER A 91 -14.35 -8.88 7.82
C SER A 91 -14.11 -10.30 7.30
N CYS A 92 -13.17 -11.01 7.93
CA CYS A 92 -12.88 -12.38 7.53
C CYS A 92 -14.04 -13.31 7.92
N GLY A 93 -14.60 -14.03 6.93
CA GLY A 93 -15.61 -15.07 7.17
C GLY A 93 -15.11 -16.20 8.08
N SER A 94 -16.00 -17.14 8.39
CA SER A 94 -15.64 -18.36 9.15
C SER A 94 -15.15 -19.47 8.22
N TYR A 95 -14.26 -20.34 8.73
CA TYR A 95 -13.79 -21.52 8.00
C TYR A 95 -14.96 -22.41 7.58
N GLY A 96 -15.07 -22.73 6.28
CA GLY A 96 -16.19 -23.50 5.74
C GLY A 96 -16.01 -23.84 4.24
N PRO A 97 -17.03 -24.41 3.58
CA PRO A 97 -16.98 -24.82 2.17
C PRO A 97 -16.69 -23.69 1.16
N GLU A 98 -16.86 -22.44 1.61
CA GLU A 98 -16.62 -21.20 0.85
C GLU A 98 -15.20 -20.62 1.09
N ALA A 99 -14.37 -21.29 1.89
CA ALA A 99 -13.04 -20.84 2.35
C ALA A 99 -13.07 -19.48 3.09
N TYR A 100 -11.91 -19.04 3.62
CA TYR A 100 -11.79 -17.70 4.21
C TYR A 100 -11.96 -16.67 3.09
N THR A 101 -13.08 -15.95 3.06
CA THR A 101 -13.27 -14.82 2.12
C THR A 101 -13.73 -13.58 2.88
N PHE A 102 -13.27 -12.42 2.41
CA PHE A 102 -13.75 -11.11 2.81
C PHE A 102 -14.43 -10.39 1.65
N HIS A 103 -14.69 -11.02 0.51
CA HIS A 103 -15.44 -10.41 -0.58
C HIS A 103 -16.94 -10.74 -0.48
N ALA A 104 -17.79 -9.81 -0.91
CA ALA A 104 -19.22 -10.07 -1.05
C ALA A 104 -19.49 -11.17 -2.09
N SER A 105 -20.68 -11.78 -2.04
CA SER A 105 -21.08 -12.82 -3.01
C SER A 105 -20.87 -12.34 -4.44
N GLY A 106 -20.15 -13.15 -5.23
CA GLY A 106 -19.70 -12.80 -6.58
C GLY A 106 -18.28 -12.24 -6.66
N GLY A 107 -17.52 -12.18 -5.55
CA GLY A 107 -16.09 -11.84 -5.54
C GLY A 107 -15.79 -10.40 -5.91
N LEU A 108 -16.78 -9.50 -5.88
CA LEU A 108 -16.59 -8.15 -6.38
C LEU A 108 -15.98 -7.25 -5.31
N PHE A 109 -16.74 -6.83 -4.30
CA PHE A 109 -16.32 -5.78 -3.39
C PHE A 109 -15.87 -6.32 -2.03
N PRO A 110 -14.77 -5.81 -1.45
CA PRO A 110 -14.31 -6.21 -0.13
C PRO A 110 -15.28 -5.79 0.99
N VAL A 111 -15.38 -6.64 2.00
CA VAL A 111 -16.18 -6.45 3.21
C VAL A 111 -15.24 -6.03 4.34
N VAL A 112 -15.43 -4.80 4.80
CA VAL A 112 -14.68 -4.22 5.93
C VAL A 112 -15.28 -4.70 7.25
N ASN A 113 -14.43 -4.94 8.26
CA ASN A 113 -14.89 -5.18 9.62
C ASN A 113 -15.42 -3.88 10.24
N GLY A 114 -16.73 -3.66 10.13
CA GLY A 114 -17.38 -2.44 10.61
C GLY A 114 -17.30 -2.22 12.13
N ALA A 115 -16.95 -3.23 12.93
CA ALA A 115 -16.71 -3.05 14.36
C ALA A 115 -15.36 -2.38 14.65
N LEU A 116 -14.37 -2.60 13.77
CA LEU A 116 -13.04 -1.97 13.86
C LEU A 116 -12.97 -0.68 13.04
N PHE A 117 -13.62 -0.68 11.87
CA PHE A 117 -13.60 0.39 10.87
C PHE A 117 -15.03 0.73 10.43
N PRO A 118 -15.81 1.45 11.25
CA PRO A 118 -17.19 1.77 10.94
C PRO A 118 -17.36 2.68 9.72
N ASP A 119 -16.36 3.49 9.38
CA ASP A 119 -16.38 4.40 8.23
C ASP A 119 -14.97 4.68 7.68
N MET A 120 -14.55 3.90 6.68
CA MET A 120 -13.24 4.05 6.02
C MET A 120 -13.10 5.39 5.31
N ILE A 121 -14.20 5.94 4.76
CA ILE A 121 -14.19 7.23 4.04
C ILE A 121 -13.95 8.37 5.03
N ALA A 122 -14.60 8.34 6.20
CA ALA A 122 -14.36 9.33 7.24
C ALA A 122 -12.90 9.29 7.74
N MET A 123 -12.33 8.10 7.86
CA MET A 123 -10.93 7.91 8.28
C MET A 123 -9.94 8.53 7.27
N THR A 124 -10.09 8.28 5.98
CA THR A 124 -9.23 8.87 4.94
C THR A 124 -9.47 10.37 4.80
N THR A 125 -10.73 10.82 4.88
CA THR A 125 -11.08 12.25 4.90
C THR A 125 -10.39 12.98 6.06
N LYS A 126 -10.30 12.34 7.24
CA LYS A 126 -9.56 12.88 8.39
C LYS A 126 -8.07 13.00 8.06
N ALA A 127 -7.44 11.99 7.43
CA ALA A 127 -6.05 12.08 6.98
C ALA A 127 -5.82 13.29 6.06
N HIS A 128 -6.67 13.44 5.04
CA HIS A 128 -6.59 14.54 4.08
C HIS A 128 -6.81 15.90 4.74
N SER A 129 -7.72 16.01 5.72
CA SER A 129 -7.94 17.24 6.48
C SER A 129 -6.71 17.71 7.27
N LEU A 130 -5.80 16.78 7.58
CA LEU A 130 -4.53 17.03 8.27
C LEU A 130 -3.35 17.18 7.30
N ASN A 131 -3.62 17.21 5.98
CA ASN A 131 -2.63 17.25 4.92
C ASN A 131 -1.66 16.04 4.98
N LEU A 132 -2.22 14.87 5.33
CA LEU A 132 -1.60 13.56 5.30
C LEU A 132 -2.19 12.73 4.15
N THR A 133 -1.51 11.64 3.78
CA THR A 133 -2.02 10.59 2.89
C THR A 133 -2.32 9.33 3.71
N ALA A 134 -3.21 8.49 3.19
CA ALA A 134 -3.56 7.20 3.79
C ALA A 134 -3.20 6.05 2.84
N GLY A 135 -2.44 5.07 3.34
CA GLY A 135 -2.12 3.84 2.63
C GLY A 135 -2.98 2.67 3.11
N TRP A 136 -3.40 1.80 2.19
CA TRP A 136 -4.14 0.57 2.49
C TRP A 136 -3.29 -0.69 2.31
N TYR A 137 -3.83 -1.84 2.69
CA TYR A 137 -3.20 -3.15 2.63
C TYR A 137 -4.16 -4.14 1.98
N LEU A 138 -3.70 -4.81 0.92
CA LEU A 138 -4.48 -5.76 0.14
C LEU A 138 -3.66 -7.03 -0.13
N ASN A 139 -4.35 -8.05 -0.63
CA ASN A 139 -3.86 -9.43 -0.79
C ASN A 139 -3.45 -10.05 0.57
N ASN A 140 -4.38 -9.96 1.53
CA ASN A 140 -4.16 -10.06 2.96
C ASN A 140 -3.54 -11.38 3.46
N CYS A 141 -2.78 -11.33 4.56
CA CYS A 141 -2.15 -12.51 5.17
C CYS A 141 -2.97 -13.13 6.32
N ILE A 142 -3.65 -12.31 7.13
CA ILE A 142 -4.54 -12.79 8.21
C ILE A 142 -5.76 -13.52 7.63
N CYS A 143 -6.32 -12.96 6.55
CA CYS A 143 -7.45 -13.54 5.83
C CYS A 143 -7.05 -13.79 4.38
N GLN A 144 -6.50 -14.98 4.12
CA GLN A 144 -6.05 -15.38 2.78
C GLN A 144 -7.24 -15.69 1.89
N ASP A 145 -7.84 -14.65 1.32
CA ASP A 145 -8.93 -14.78 0.36
C ASP A 145 -8.47 -15.48 -0.92
N HIS A 146 -9.30 -16.43 -1.35
CA HIS A 146 -9.15 -17.19 -2.58
C HIS A 146 -10.07 -16.68 -3.70
N CYS A 147 -10.88 -15.64 -3.43
CA CYS A 147 -11.68 -14.96 -4.45
C CYS A 147 -12.65 -15.88 -5.21
N GLY A 148 -13.23 -16.85 -4.49
CA GLY A 148 -14.16 -17.83 -5.05
C GLY A 148 -13.51 -18.94 -5.87
N ASP A 149 -12.19 -18.86 -6.15
CA ASP A 149 -11.46 -19.91 -6.84
C ASP A 149 -11.12 -21.06 -5.90
N LYS A 150 -11.52 -22.27 -6.28
CA LYS A 150 -11.26 -23.52 -5.52
C LYS A 150 -9.91 -24.14 -5.84
N VAL A 151 -9.07 -23.46 -6.62
CA VAL A 151 -7.81 -23.98 -7.16
C VAL A 151 -6.65 -23.04 -6.84
N ASP A 152 -5.52 -23.66 -6.51
CA ASP A 152 -4.22 -23.10 -6.11
C ASP A 152 -3.96 -21.63 -6.47
N PHE A 153 -3.84 -20.78 -5.43
CA PHE A 153 -3.20 -19.44 -5.38
C PHE A 153 -3.30 -18.51 -6.62
N GLY A 154 -4.35 -18.62 -7.42
CA GLY A 154 -4.56 -17.77 -8.59
C GLY A 154 -6.03 -17.47 -8.80
N GLU A 155 -6.34 -16.18 -8.93
CA GLU A 155 -7.67 -15.74 -9.33
C GLU A 155 -7.80 -15.78 -10.87
N THR A 156 -8.91 -16.32 -11.38
CA THR A 156 -9.08 -16.63 -12.80
C THR A 156 -9.86 -15.58 -13.59
N ASP A 157 -10.79 -14.84 -12.97
CA ASP A 157 -11.66 -13.89 -13.68
C ASP A 157 -11.35 -12.40 -13.42
N GLY A 158 -10.54 -12.09 -12.40
CA GLY A 158 -10.12 -10.74 -12.03
C GLY A 158 -11.22 -9.90 -11.36
N SER A 159 -12.32 -10.52 -10.92
CA SER A 159 -13.44 -9.87 -10.24
C SER A 159 -13.04 -9.20 -8.93
N CYS A 160 -12.23 -9.86 -8.09
CA CYS A 160 -11.75 -9.30 -6.82
C CYS A 160 -10.79 -8.15 -7.05
N TYR A 161 -9.81 -8.29 -7.95
CA TYR A 161 -8.92 -7.17 -8.30
C TYR A 161 -9.70 -5.91 -8.65
N ARG A 162 -10.77 -6.06 -9.44
CA ARG A 162 -11.58 -4.92 -9.89
C ARG A 162 -12.33 -4.26 -8.76
N GLY A 163 -12.97 -5.03 -7.87
CA GLY A 163 -13.72 -4.41 -6.79
C GLY A 163 -12.87 -3.97 -5.61
N ASP A 164 -11.73 -4.60 -5.34
CA ASP A 164 -10.72 -4.07 -4.42
C ASP A 164 -10.11 -2.76 -4.94
N ALA A 165 -9.76 -2.69 -6.23
CA ALA A 165 -9.29 -1.45 -6.84
C ALA A 165 -10.36 -0.36 -6.77
N ALA A 166 -11.62 -0.68 -7.07
CA ALA A 166 -12.73 0.26 -6.93
C ALA A 166 -12.91 0.72 -5.47
N ALA A 167 -12.86 -0.20 -4.51
CA ALA A 167 -12.98 0.10 -3.09
C ALA A 167 -11.86 1.01 -2.58
N LEU A 168 -10.64 0.83 -3.08
CA LEU A 168 -9.49 1.68 -2.74
C LEU A 168 -9.79 3.15 -3.07
N PHE A 169 -10.32 3.43 -4.27
CA PHE A 169 -10.69 4.79 -4.66
C PHE A 169 -11.96 5.28 -3.95
N GLU A 170 -12.96 4.41 -3.78
CA GLU A 170 -14.20 4.75 -3.07
C GLU A 170 -13.94 5.15 -1.61
N PHE A 171 -13.07 4.40 -0.94
CA PHE A 171 -12.63 4.72 0.42
C PHE A 171 -11.65 5.89 0.49
N GLY A 172 -11.11 6.36 -0.65
CA GLY A 172 -10.24 7.53 -0.70
C GLY A 172 -8.81 7.30 -0.22
N PHE A 173 -8.27 6.09 -0.40
CA PHE A 173 -6.85 5.83 -0.12
C PHE A 173 -5.94 6.39 -1.21
N ASP A 174 -4.72 6.77 -0.83
CA ASP A 174 -3.71 7.37 -1.70
C ASP A 174 -2.60 6.37 -2.11
N GLY A 175 -2.56 5.22 -1.43
CA GLY A 175 -1.54 4.19 -1.63
C GLY A 175 -2.01 2.81 -1.21
N VAL A 176 -1.30 1.78 -1.68
CA VAL A 176 -1.57 0.39 -1.37
C VAL A 176 -0.28 -0.41 -1.21
N LYS A 177 -0.26 -1.26 -0.17
CA LYS A 177 0.67 -2.37 -0.03
C LYS A 177 0.00 -3.65 -0.49
N LEU A 178 0.59 -4.28 -1.50
CA LEU A 178 0.16 -5.55 -2.07
C LEU A 178 1.05 -6.66 -1.54
N ASP A 179 0.53 -7.45 -0.60
CA ASP A 179 1.24 -8.61 -0.07
C ASP A 179 1.22 -9.80 -1.03
N GLY A 180 1.93 -10.87 -0.70
CA GLY A 180 2.01 -12.11 -1.50
C GLY A 180 1.13 -13.25 -0.97
N CYS A 181 0.25 -13.01 -0.01
CA CYS A 181 -0.44 -14.06 0.73
C CYS A 181 -1.65 -14.66 0.01
N SER A 182 -2.61 -13.82 -0.41
CA SER A 182 -3.84 -14.21 -1.10
C SER A 182 -3.63 -14.53 -2.60
N ALA A 183 -4.72 -14.86 -3.30
CA ALA A 183 -4.74 -15.28 -4.71
C ALA A 183 -4.46 -14.14 -5.72
N GLN A 184 -4.50 -12.87 -5.31
CA GLN A 184 -4.37 -11.71 -6.19
C GLN A 184 -2.90 -11.30 -6.42
N ARG A 185 -2.08 -12.20 -7.00
CA ARG A 185 -0.62 -12.04 -7.16
C ARG A 185 -0.14 -11.40 -8.47
N ASP A 186 -1.04 -11.10 -9.41
CA ASP A 186 -0.70 -10.43 -10.67
C ASP A 186 -0.49 -8.93 -10.45
N LEU A 187 0.77 -8.54 -10.23
CA LEU A 187 1.15 -7.15 -10.01
C LEU A 187 0.98 -6.26 -11.25
N GLN A 188 0.97 -6.82 -12.46
CA GLN A 188 0.72 -6.03 -13.67
C GLN A 188 -0.76 -5.67 -13.75
N LEU A 189 -1.64 -6.64 -13.51
CA LEU A 189 -3.08 -6.40 -13.48
C LEU A 189 -3.46 -5.37 -12.40
N TRP A 190 -2.88 -5.46 -11.20
CA TRP A 190 -3.05 -4.44 -10.16
C TRP A 190 -2.70 -3.04 -10.66
N ALA A 191 -1.51 -2.89 -11.26
CA ALA A 191 -1.06 -1.59 -11.74
C ALA A 191 -1.93 -1.04 -12.86
N ASP A 192 -2.38 -1.88 -13.78
CA ASP A 192 -3.24 -1.49 -14.89
C ASP A 192 -4.60 -0.99 -14.38
N LEU A 193 -5.21 -1.69 -13.42
CA LEU A 193 -6.50 -1.32 -12.82
C LEU A 193 -6.41 -0.03 -12.01
N LEU A 194 -5.35 0.12 -11.20
CA LEU A 194 -5.16 1.30 -10.37
C LEU A 194 -4.89 2.54 -11.25
N ASN A 195 -3.96 2.44 -12.22
CA ASN A 195 -3.66 3.55 -13.12
C ASN A 195 -4.82 3.97 -14.02
N ALA A 196 -5.75 3.06 -14.34
CA ALA A 196 -6.93 3.40 -15.11
C ALA A 196 -7.90 4.35 -14.37
N SER A 197 -7.81 4.39 -13.03
CA SER A 197 -8.77 5.10 -12.17
C SER A 197 -8.16 6.35 -11.50
N GLY A 198 -6.84 6.37 -11.30
CA GLY A 198 -6.13 7.55 -10.78
C GLY A 198 -4.72 7.23 -10.27
N PRO A 199 -3.92 8.25 -9.92
CA PRO A 199 -2.60 8.04 -9.35
C PRO A 199 -2.69 7.45 -7.94
N ILE A 200 -2.15 6.25 -7.74
CA ILE A 200 -2.04 5.56 -6.44
C ILE A 200 -0.60 5.12 -6.21
N MET A 201 -0.08 5.32 -5.01
CA MET A 201 1.24 4.82 -4.63
C MET A 201 1.19 3.29 -4.46
N ILE A 202 1.94 2.54 -5.27
CA ILE A 202 1.93 1.07 -5.23
C ILE A 202 3.22 0.54 -4.58
N GLU A 203 3.04 -0.22 -3.50
CA GLU A 203 4.07 -0.98 -2.79
C GLU A 203 3.93 -2.48 -3.06
N ASN A 204 4.97 -3.09 -3.63
CA ASN A 204 5.06 -4.54 -3.75
C ASN A 204 5.71 -5.15 -2.49
N CYS A 205 4.98 -6.05 -1.81
CA CYS A 205 5.41 -6.73 -0.59
C CYS A 205 5.59 -8.26 -0.77
N HIS A 206 6.08 -8.72 -1.92
CA HIS A 206 6.38 -10.15 -2.16
C HIS A 206 7.74 -10.61 -1.59
N TRP A 207 8.15 -10.04 -0.45
CA TRP A 207 9.35 -10.43 0.33
C TRP A 207 10.68 -10.57 -0.45
N GLY A 208 10.84 -9.81 -1.54
CA GLY A 208 12.01 -9.90 -2.42
C GLY A 208 11.99 -11.05 -3.43
N GLN A 209 10.91 -11.83 -3.49
CA GLN A 209 10.73 -12.91 -4.48
C GLN A 209 10.35 -12.36 -5.86
N THR A 210 9.63 -11.25 -5.90
CA THR A 210 9.24 -10.57 -7.14
C THR A 210 10.14 -9.36 -7.39
N VAL A 211 11.21 -9.59 -8.15
CA VAL A 211 12.25 -8.59 -8.43
C VAL A 211 11.98 -7.93 -9.79
N PRO A 212 11.93 -6.58 -9.86
CA PRO A 212 11.76 -5.89 -11.13
C PRO A 212 12.96 -6.06 -12.06
N ASN A 213 12.73 -5.83 -13.36
CA ASN A 213 13.77 -5.86 -14.38
C ASN A 213 13.75 -4.57 -15.22
N ALA A 214 14.60 -4.49 -16.24
CA ALA A 214 14.77 -3.28 -17.05
C ALA A 214 13.46 -2.79 -17.70
N THR A 215 12.55 -3.70 -18.04
CA THR A 215 11.31 -3.40 -18.77
C THR A 215 10.06 -3.62 -17.93
N TRP A 216 10.21 -4.00 -16.66
CA TRP A 216 9.08 -4.37 -15.82
C TRP A 216 9.30 -3.94 -14.38
N CYS A 217 8.57 -2.90 -13.99
CA CYS A 217 8.32 -2.56 -12.61
C CYS A 217 6.97 -1.85 -12.47
N PRO A 218 5.87 -2.59 -12.28
CA PRO A 218 4.51 -2.03 -12.19
C PRO A 218 4.20 -1.42 -10.81
N PHE A 219 5.21 -1.04 -10.03
CA PHE A 219 5.03 -0.48 -8.68
C PHE A 219 6.03 0.65 -8.43
N ASN A 220 5.69 1.58 -7.54
CA ASN A 220 6.56 2.71 -7.22
C ASN A 220 7.75 2.25 -6.37
N TYR A 221 7.52 1.30 -5.46
CA TYR A 221 8.57 0.70 -4.66
C TYR A 221 8.25 -0.73 -4.23
N TYR A 222 9.29 -1.46 -3.82
CA TYR A 222 9.19 -2.86 -3.47
C TYR A 222 10.09 -3.28 -2.32
N ARG A 223 9.64 -4.29 -1.61
CA ARG A 223 10.39 -5.03 -0.59
C ARG A 223 11.48 -5.88 -1.26
N THR A 224 12.66 -5.86 -0.66
CA THR A 224 13.84 -6.62 -1.13
C THR A 224 14.20 -7.80 -0.21
N SER A 225 13.41 -8.04 0.83
CA SER A 225 13.64 -9.08 1.85
C SER A 225 12.35 -9.45 2.58
N SER A 226 12.43 -10.50 3.41
CA SER A 226 11.46 -10.82 4.46
C SER A 226 11.31 -9.67 5.48
N ASP A 227 10.39 -9.83 6.42
CA ASP A 227 10.08 -8.83 7.43
C ASP A 227 11.30 -8.54 8.31
N VAL A 228 11.41 -7.28 8.74
CA VAL A 228 12.43 -6.85 9.69
C VAL A 228 11.94 -7.13 11.10
N GLU A 229 12.82 -7.65 11.94
CA GLU A 229 12.54 -7.88 13.36
C GLU A 229 13.44 -6.99 14.23
N PRO A 230 12.93 -6.47 15.36
CA PRO A 230 13.77 -5.79 16.33
C PRO A 230 14.71 -6.83 16.98
N ILE A 231 15.95 -6.88 16.53
CA ILE A 231 16.97 -7.69 17.20
C ILE A 231 17.28 -6.99 18.52
N THR A 232 16.80 -7.53 19.63
CA THR A 232 17.30 -7.15 20.95
C THR A 232 18.75 -7.64 21.03
N ALA A 233 19.69 -6.70 21.10
CA ALA A 233 21.06 -7.04 21.49
C ALA A 233 20.98 -7.67 22.89
N LYS A 234 21.30 -8.97 22.99
CA LYS A 234 21.45 -9.67 24.26
C LYS A 234 22.70 -9.17 24.99
#